data_AF-A0AB39XHN1-F1
#
_entry.id   AF-A0AB39XHN1-F1
#
_cell.length_a   1.000
_cell.length_b   1.000
_cell.length_c   1.000
_cell.angle_alpha   90.00
_cell.angle_beta   90.00
_cell.angle_gamma   90.00
#
_symmetry.space_group_name_H-M   'P 1'
#
loop_
_entity.id
_entity.type
_entity.pdbx_description
1 polymer ?
#
loop_
_entity_poly.entity_id
_entity_poly.type
_entity_poly.pdbx_seq_one_letter_code
_entity_poly.pdbx_strand_id
1 'polypeptide(L)'
;MRTVRTGADAPARWYVFACGLFLFASCMLAASASAWVPYLSPLFSSALAPDPDAKLPAPTRYSFRAIHTTMMRGIEAPLRVKLEATVPAELGDVLAFYRNELGNLGWQEQTDDAVVAADHVQLAFLSPLGPATLQLGRNESGTSVNLVQRNQDAATRANVMPEPSQAKLVFSNIGDSEAVLTINQRTVKRAGGAQAVALDLPPGKYSYEMSVPGHSTATNTLSFAAGDTWELTVGRDGELWSPLQLY
;
A
#
# COMPACT_ATOMS: atom_id res chain seq x y z
N MET A 1 25.88 57.59 87.01
CA MET A 1 24.72 56.85 87.54
C MET A 1 24.26 55.86 86.47
N ARG A 2 24.06 54.59 86.85
CA ARG A 2 23.35 53.54 86.08
C ARG A 2 21.96 54.07 85.67
N THR A 3 21.39 53.74 84.51
CA THR A 3 20.91 52.39 84.18
C THR A 3 20.85 52.10 82.68
N VAL A 4 21.30 50.89 82.33
CA VAL A 4 21.05 50.13 81.11
C VAL A 4 19.56 49.75 81.02
N ARG A 5 18.99 49.74 79.82
CA ARG A 5 17.88 48.82 79.48
C ARG A 5 18.05 48.27 78.06
N THR A 6 18.22 46.96 78.02
CA THR A 6 18.35 46.04 76.90
C THR A 6 17.05 45.88 76.10
N GLY A 7 17.17 45.67 74.79
CA GLY A 7 16.03 45.37 73.91
C GLY A 7 16.43 44.64 72.64
N ALA A 8 16.57 43.31 72.77
CA ALA A 8 16.40 42.24 71.78
C ALA A 8 17.12 42.32 70.41
N ASP A 9 18.22 41.56 70.32
CA ASP A 9 18.72 40.98 69.07
C ASP A 9 17.71 39.99 68.49
N ALA A 10 17.18 40.28 67.29
CA ALA A 10 16.47 39.30 66.48
C ALA A 10 17.49 38.58 65.58
N PRO A 11 17.62 37.24 65.65
CA PRO A 11 18.65 36.51 64.94
C PRO A 11 18.38 36.51 63.43
N ALA A 12 19.44 36.82 62.67
CA ALA A 12 19.52 36.83 61.20
C ALA A 12 19.28 35.47 60.51
N ARG A 13 18.58 34.53 61.15
CA ARG A 13 18.25 33.20 60.61
C ARG A 13 16.82 33.11 60.06
N TRP A 14 16.02 34.16 60.14
CA TRP A 14 14.64 34.16 59.63
C TRP A 14 14.46 34.69 58.21
N TYR A 15 15.42 35.46 57.67
CA TYR A 15 15.35 35.94 56.29
C TYR A 15 15.70 34.87 55.24
N VAL A 16 16.31 33.75 55.64
CA VAL A 16 16.66 32.65 54.71
C VAL A 16 15.49 31.65 54.53
N PHE A 17 14.58 31.54 55.51
CA PHE A 17 13.40 30.68 55.37
C PHE A 17 12.29 31.29 54.50
N ALA A 18 12.20 32.62 54.43
CA ALA A 18 11.21 33.31 53.58
C ALA A 18 11.56 33.26 52.08
N CYS A 19 12.85 33.24 51.71
CA CYS A 19 13.27 33.08 50.30
C CYS A 19 13.20 31.61 49.81
N GLY A 20 13.30 30.62 50.70
CA GLY A 20 13.17 29.21 50.34
C GLY A 20 11.73 28.76 50.06
N LEU A 21 10.74 29.35 50.74
CA LEU A 21 9.34 28.97 50.58
C LEU A 21 8.67 29.54 49.31
N PHE A 22 9.18 30.64 48.76
CA PHE A 22 8.66 31.19 47.50
C PHE A 22 9.08 30.38 46.26
N LEU A 23 10.24 29.70 46.29
CA LEU A 23 10.72 28.88 45.17
C LEU A 23 10.09 27.47 45.12
N PHE A 24 9.67 26.90 46.26
CA PHE A 24 8.97 25.61 46.28
C PHE A 24 7.47 25.71 45.91
N ALA A 25 6.84 26.88 46.08
CA ALA A 25 5.48 27.12 45.61
C ALA A 25 5.39 27.29 44.08
N SER A 26 6.48 27.73 43.42
CA SER A 26 6.54 27.84 41.96
C SER A 26 6.76 26.49 41.25
N CYS A 27 7.41 25.52 41.89
CA CYS A 27 7.65 24.20 41.29
C CYS A 27 6.47 23.22 41.41
N MET A 28 5.52 23.44 42.34
CA MET A 28 4.32 22.60 42.44
C MET A 28 3.20 23.02 41.47
N LEU A 29 3.29 24.20 40.85
CA LEU A 29 2.36 24.63 39.78
C LEU A 29 2.78 24.15 38.39
N ALA A 30 4.01 23.65 38.23
CA ALA A 30 4.47 23.05 36.97
C ALA A 30 4.15 21.54 36.88
N ALA A 31 3.75 20.90 37.97
CA ALA A 31 3.47 19.46 38.02
C ALA A 31 1.98 19.10 37.93
N SER A 32 1.06 20.08 37.90
CA SER A 32 -0.39 19.85 37.77
C SER A 32 -1.01 20.43 36.50
N ALA A 33 -0.21 20.98 35.58
CA ALA A 33 -0.70 21.49 34.29
C ALA A 33 -0.97 20.39 33.24
N SER A 34 -0.80 19.11 33.57
CA SER A 34 -1.14 17.98 32.66
C SER A 34 -2.51 17.37 32.90
N ALA A 35 -3.26 17.82 33.91
CA ALA A 35 -4.56 17.22 34.22
C ALA A 35 -5.75 17.94 33.56
N TRP A 36 -5.65 19.23 33.22
CA TRP A 36 -6.79 20.05 32.79
C TRP A 36 -6.52 20.70 31.43
N VAL A 37 -6.42 19.88 30.39
CA VAL A 37 -6.66 20.32 29.01
C VAL A 37 -7.73 19.40 28.44
N PRO A 38 -9.03 19.63 28.71
CA PRO A 38 -10.07 18.96 27.96
C PRO A 38 -10.07 19.62 26.57
N TYR A 39 -9.74 18.84 25.53
CA TYR A 39 -9.91 19.22 24.13
C TYR A 39 -9.07 20.42 23.64
N LEU A 40 -7.74 20.34 23.75
CA LEU A 40 -6.98 20.78 22.58
C LEU A 40 -7.11 19.66 21.55
N SER A 41 -8.15 19.74 20.72
CA SER A 41 -8.11 19.11 19.41
C SER A 41 -6.75 19.45 18.81
N PRO A 42 -5.96 18.48 18.33
CA PRO A 42 -4.71 18.80 17.66
C PRO A 42 -5.05 19.82 16.57
N LEU A 43 -4.49 21.04 16.68
CA LEU A 43 -4.80 22.18 15.81
C LEU A 43 -4.43 21.93 14.34
N PHE A 44 -3.89 20.74 14.05
CA PHE A 44 -3.76 20.15 12.74
C PHE A 44 -4.39 18.76 12.83
N SER A 45 -5.56 18.56 12.23
CA SER A 45 -6.09 17.22 12.07
C SER A 45 -5.12 16.45 11.17
N SER A 46 -4.39 15.48 11.73
CA SER A 46 -3.60 14.53 10.92
C SER A 46 -4.51 13.59 10.12
N ALA A 47 -5.81 13.58 10.45
CA ALA A 47 -6.81 12.80 9.76
C ALA A 47 -6.92 13.21 8.29
N LEU A 48 -6.62 12.25 7.42
CA LEU A 48 -6.79 12.37 5.98
C LEU A 48 -8.28 12.34 5.63
N ALA A 49 -8.75 13.30 4.84
CA ALA A 49 -10.12 13.32 4.36
C ALA A 49 -10.26 12.48 3.07
N PRO A 50 -11.27 11.60 2.97
CA PRO A 50 -11.50 10.79 1.78
C PRO A 50 -11.93 11.67 0.61
N ASP A 51 -11.46 11.31 -0.59
CA ASP A 51 -11.90 11.90 -1.85
C ASP A 51 -13.18 11.17 -2.32
N PRO A 52 -14.35 11.84 -2.36
CA PRO A 52 -15.63 11.21 -2.69
C PRO A 52 -15.72 10.74 -4.14
N ASP A 53 -14.89 11.27 -5.03
CA ASP A 53 -14.92 10.95 -6.46
C ASP A 53 -13.95 9.79 -6.82
N ALA A 54 -13.15 9.32 -5.86
CA ALA A 54 -12.17 8.27 -6.09
C ALA A 54 -12.83 6.88 -6.19
N LYS A 55 -12.52 6.13 -7.25
CA LYS A 55 -13.05 4.76 -7.47
C LYS A 55 -12.61 3.75 -6.40
N LEU A 56 -11.43 3.95 -5.84
CA LEU A 56 -10.92 3.24 -4.67
C LEU A 56 -10.63 4.29 -3.60
N PRO A 57 -10.77 3.98 -2.30
CA PRO A 57 -10.49 4.92 -1.23
C PRO A 57 -9.14 5.59 -1.41
N ALA A 58 -9.14 6.92 -1.49
CA ALA A 58 -7.94 7.70 -1.62
C ALA A 58 -8.12 9.00 -0.83
N PRO A 59 -7.06 9.50 -0.17
CA PRO A 59 -7.14 10.78 0.49
C PRO A 59 -7.17 11.92 -0.55
N THR A 60 -7.82 13.02 -0.20
CA THR A 60 -7.81 14.28 -0.98
C THR A 60 -6.41 14.91 -1.02
N ARG A 61 -5.59 14.66 0.00
CA ARG A 61 -4.19 15.09 0.08
C ARG A 61 -3.30 14.06 -0.62
N TYR A 62 -2.73 14.40 -1.77
CA TYR A 62 -1.75 13.58 -2.48
C TYR A 62 -0.80 14.43 -3.32
N SER A 63 0.41 13.93 -3.57
CA SER A 63 1.38 14.50 -4.53
C SER A 63 1.37 13.75 -5.86
N PHE A 64 0.95 12.48 -5.84
CA PHE A 64 0.75 11.67 -7.03
C PHE A 64 -0.44 10.74 -6.82
N ARG A 65 -1.21 10.48 -7.87
CA ARG A 65 -2.28 9.49 -7.89
C ARG A 65 -2.52 8.96 -9.29
N ALA A 66 -2.61 7.64 -9.42
CA ALA A 66 -2.97 6.94 -10.64
C ALA A 66 -3.90 5.78 -10.32
N ILE A 67 -4.88 5.55 -11.20
CA ILE A 67 -5.75 4.38 -11.15
C ILE A 67 -5.56 3.59 -12.43
N HIS A 68 -5.10 2.35 -12.29
CA HIS A 68 -4.93 1.40 -13.38
C HIS A 68 -6.06 0.39 -13.32
N THR A 69 -6.65 0.09 -14.46
CA THR A 69 -7.75 -0.86 -14.58
C THR A 69 -7.41 -1.86 -15.68
N THR A 70 -7.38 -3.14 -15.34
CA THR A 70 -7.16 -4.19 -16.32
C THR A 70 -8.50 -4.68 -16.84
N MET A 71 -8.76 -4.40 -18.11
CA MET A 71 -9.95 -4.84 -18.83
C MET A 71 -9.61 -6.01 -19.74
N MET A 72 -10.57 -6.89 -19.99
CA MET A 72 -10.44 -7.96 -20.97
C MET A 72 -11.60 -7.91 -21.96
N ARG A 73 -11.31 -8.10 -23.25
CA ARG A 73 -12.33 -8.07 -24.30
C ARG A 73 -13.40 -9.13 -23.99
N GLY A 74 -14.67 -8.72 -24.06
CA GLY A 74 -15.82 -9.59 -23.79
C GLY A 74 -16.19 -9.68 -22.31
N ILE A 75 -15.45 -9.03 -21.41
CA ILE A 75 -15.78 -8.91 -19.99
C ILE A 75 -16.05 -7.44 -19.67
N GLU A 76 -17.27 -7.14 -19.23
CA GLU A 76 -17.70 -5.77 -18.93
C GLU A 76 -17.02 -5.21 -17.67
N ALA A 77 -16.89 -6.04 -16.64
CA ALA A 77 -16.25 -5.65 -15.38
C ALA A 77 -14.73 -5.79 -15.46
N PRO A 78 -13.95 -4.91 -14.79
CA PRO A 78 -12.51 -5.04 -14.76
C PRO A 78 -12.08 -6.30 -14.01
N LEU A 79 -11.00 -6.93 -14.48
CA LEU A 79 -10.36 -8.05 -13.80
C LEU A 79 -9.66 -7.59 -12.52
N ARG A 80 -9.11 -6.37 -12.57
CA ARG A 80 -8.28 -5.79 -11.52
C ARG A 80 -8.35 -4.27 -11.57
N VAL A 81 -8.38 -3.65 -10.40
CA VAL A 81 -8.21 -2.20 -10.23
C VAL A 81 -7.06 -1.97 -9.26
N LYS A 82 -6.13 -1.09 -9.64
CA LYS A 82 -4.97 -0.72 -8.83
C LYS A 82 -4.97 0.80 -8.63
N LEU A 83 -4.92 1.23 -7.38
CA LEU A 83 -4.60 2.60 -6.99
C LEU A 83 -3.12 2.67 -6.63
N GLU A 84 -2.41 3.58 -7.26
CA GLU A 84 -1.09 4.03 -6.84
C GLU A 84 -1.19 5.49 -6.39
N ALA A 85 -0.64 5.82 -5.23
CA ALA A 85 -0.62 7.19 -4.76
C ALA A 85 0.62 7.48 -3.92
N THR A 86 0.96 8.76 -3.82
CA THR A 86 1.91 9.26 -2.82
C THR A 86 1.21 10.30 -1.98
N VAL A 87 1.14 10.03 -0.67
CA VAL A 87 0.44 10.85 0.30
C VAL A 87 1.48 11.54 1.18
N PRO A 88 1.54 12.88 1.22
CA PRO A 88 2.47 13.61 2.09
C PRO A 88 1.95 13.60 3.54
N ALA A 89 1.98 12.40 4.14
CA ALA A 89 1.61 12.11 5.53
C ALA A 89 2.38 10.89 6.03
N GLU A 90 2.43 10.73 7.34
CA GLU A 90 3.10 9.60 8.00
C GLU A 90 2.38 8.28 7.70
N LEU A 91 3.16 7.20 7.66
CA LEU A 91 2.67 5.86 7.33
C LEU A 91 1.53 5.42 8.27
N GLY A 92 1.59 5.79 9.55
CA GLY A 92 0.55 5.48 10.54
C GLY A 92 -0.79 6.17 10.24
N ASP A 93 -0.77 7.44 9.86
CA ASP A 93 -1.98 8.20 9.51
C ASP A 93 -2.62 7.65 8.23
N VAL A 94 -1.80 7.29 7.24
CA VAL A 94 -2.24 6.69 5.98
C VAL A 94 -2.83 5.31 6.21
N LEU A 95 -2.20 4.49 7.06
CA LEU A 95 -2.73 3.18 7.45
C LEU A 95 -4.08 3.28 8.16
N ALA A 96 -4.21 4.21 9.12
CA ALA A 96 -5.45 4.43 9.84
C ALA A 96 -6.58 4.86 8.90
N PHE A 97 -6.28 5.76 7.95
CA PHE A 97 -7.20 6.14 6.88
C PHE A 97 -7.69 4.93 6.09
N TYR A 98 -6.78 4.11 5.54
CA TYR A 98 -7.18 2.98 4.72
C TYR A 98 -7.99 1.92 5.49
N ARG A 99 -7.63 1.63 6.74
CA ARG A 99 -8.42 0.70 7.56
C ARG A 99 -9.85 1.20 7.78
N ASN A 100 -10.02 2.48 8.07
CA ASN A 100 -11.34 3.09 8.24
C ASN A 100 -12.16 3.04 6.94
N GLU A 101 -11.61 3.55 5.84
CA GLU A 101 -12.35 3.66 4.58
C GLU A 101 -12.66 2.28 3.97
N LEU A 102 -11.72 1.34 4.00
CA LEU A 102 -11.96 -0.01 3.50
C LEU A 102 -12.97 -0.76 4.39
N GLY A 103 -12.90 -0.58 5.72
CA GLY A 103 -13.90 -1.11 6.65
C GLY A 103 -15.31 -0.57 6.37
N ASN A 104 -15.45 0.73 6.06
CA ASN A 104 -16.72 1.35 5.68
C ASN A 104 -17.28 0.80 4.35
N LEU A 105 -16.41 0.30 3.46
CA LEU A 105 -16.80 -0.41 2.25
C LEU A 105 -17.13 -1.89 2.49
N GLY A 106 -17.10 -2.36 3.74
CA GLY A 106 -17.36 -3.75 4.12
C GLY A 106 -16.20 -4.71 3.83
N TRP A 107 -14.99 -4.19 3.62
CA TRP A 107 -13.82 -5.04 3.40
C TRP A 107 -13.33 -5.60 4.73
N GLN A 108 -12.92 -6.87 4.71
CA GLN A 108 -12.47 -7.58 5.90
C GLN A 108 -10.96 -7.78 5.85
N GLU A 109 -10.23 -7.11 6.74
CA GLU A 109 -8.78 -7.31 6.90
C GLU A 109 -8.51 -8.77 7.31
N GLN A 110 -7.66 -9.44 6.54
CA GLN A 110 -7.14 -10.77 6.87
C GLN A 110 -5.90 -10.58 7.72
N THR A 111 -5.84 -11.28 8.85
CA THR A 111 -4.71 -11.18 9.78
C THR A 111 -3.60 -12.18 9.45
N ASP A 112 -3.93 -13.21 8.68
CA ASP A 112 -2.97 -14.15 8.14
C ASP A 112 -2.02 -13.41 7.19
N ASP A 113 -0.71 -13.49 7.48
CA ASP A 113 0.37 -12.84 6.72
C ASP A 113 0.38 -11.30 6.72
N ALA A 114 -0.34 -10.65 7.64
CA ALA A 114 -0.26 -9.20 7.81
C ALA A 114 1.14 -8.77 8.29
N VAL A 115 1.76 -7.84 7.57
CA VAL A 115 3.05 -7.25 7.93
C VAL A 115 2.84 -5.77 8.26
N VAL A 116 3.17 -5.37 9.49
CA VAL A 116 3.13 -3.97 9.92
C VAL A 116 4.48 -3.64 10.54
N ALA A 117 5.34 -3.00 9.77
CA ALA A 117 6.67 -2.53 10.18
C ALA A 117 6.70 -1.00 10.26
N ALA A 118 7.81 -0.45 10.78
CA ALA A 118 7.96 1.00 10.94
C ALA A 118 8.06 1.76 9.60
N ASP A 119 8.54 1.08 8.55
CA ASP A 119 8.83 1.64 7.23
C ASP A 119 7.90 1.10 6.12
N HIS A 120 7.22 -0.02 6.35
CA HIS A 120 6.30 -0.60 5.37
C HIS A 120 5.14 -1.37 6.03
N VAL A 121 4.06 -1.53 5.27
CA VAL A 121 2.88 -2.29 5.66
C VAL A 121 2.41 -3.11 4.47
N GLN A 122 2.01 -4.35 4.72
CA GLN A 122 1.30 -5.19 3.76
C GLN A 122 0.12 -5.85 4.47
N LEU A 123 -1.09 -5.55 4.00
CA LEU A 123 -2.33 -6.12 4.51
C LEU A 123 -3.11 -6.78 3.37
N ALA A 124 -3.70 -7.92 3.66
CA ALA A 124 -4.66 -8.58 2.78
C ALA A 124 -6.09 -8.25 3.24
N PHE A 125 -7.01 -8.12 2.29
CA PHE A 125 -8.43 -7.87 2.54
C PHE A 125 -9.29 -8.81 1.69
N LEU A 126 -10.43 -9.21 2.24
CA LEU A 126 -11.54 -9.73 1.44
C LEU A 126 -12.48 -8.57 1.13
N SER A 127 -12.54 -8.21 -0.15
CA SER A 127 -13.48 -7.20 -0.66
C SER A 127 -14.73 -7.88 -1.23
N PRO A 128 -15.83 -7.13 -1.48
CA PRO A 128 -17.01 -7.67 -2.15
C PRO A 128 -16.75 -8.29 -3.53
N LEU A 129 -15.66 -7.93 -4.21
CA LEU A 129 -15.31 -8.46 -5.54
C LEU A 129 -14.30 -9.63 -5.48
N GLY A 130 -13.71 -9.90 -4.31
CA GLY A 130 -12.63 -10.87 -4.15
C GLY A 130 -11.44 -10.32 -3.37
N PRO A 131 -10.28 -10.99 -3.46
CA PRO A 131 -9.10 -10.64 -2.67
C PRO A 131 -8.56 -9.26 -3.06
N ALA A 132 -8.03 -8.56 -2.07
CA ALA A 132 -7.38 -7.28 -2.24
C ALA A 132 -6.14 -7.17 -1.35
N THR A 133 -5.21 -6.30 -1.73
CA THR A 133 -3.96 -6.09 -1.00
C THR A 133 -3.68 -4.61 -0.89
N LEU A 134 -3.35 -4.15 0.31
CA LEU A 134 -2.84 -2.82 0.58
C LEU A 134 -1.36 -2.94 0.93
N GLN A 135 -0.52 -2.25 0.16
CA GLN A 135 0.90 -2.06 0.46
C GLN A 135 1.17 -0.59 0.70
N LEU A 136 1.76 -0.27 1.84
CA LEU A 136 2.23 1.06 2.18
C LEU A 136 3.74 1.02 2.37
N GLY A 137 4.42 2.09 1.94
CA GLY A 137 5.86 2.22 2.11
C GLY A 137 6.22 3.66 2.41
N ARG A 138 7.17 3.87 3.32
CA ARG A 138 7.75 5.20 3.56
C ARG A 138 8.67 5.54 2.39
N ASN A 139 8.55 6.76 1.89
CA ASN A 139 9.47 7.34 0.91
C ASN A 139 9.84 8.78 1.32
N GLU A 140 10.75 9.41 0.57
CA GLU A 140 11.21 10.77 0.89
C GLU A 140 10.10 11.84 0.82
N SER A 141 9.05 11.58 0.03
CA SER A 141 7.93 12.50 -0.21
C SER A 141 6.67 12.18 0.61
N GLY A 142 6.75 11.23 1.54
CA GLY A 142 5.66 10.79 2.40
C GLY A 142 5.48 9.27 2.38
N THR A 143 4.25 8.82 2.16
CA THR A 143 3.89 7.39 2.11
C THR A 143 3.41 7.02 0.71
N SER A 144 4.08 6.06 0.07
CA SER A 144 3.59 5.40 -1.12
C SER A 144 2.47 4.43 -0.77
N VAL A 145 1.42 4.43 -1.59
CA VAL A 145 0.27 3.55 -1.48
C VAL A 145 0.18 2.73 -2.76
N ASN A 146 0.00 1.42 -2.60
CA ASN A 146 -0.39 0.51 -3.66
C ASN A 146 -1.55 -0.35 -3.14
N LEU A 147 -2.77 -0.02 -3.58
CA LEU A 147 -4.00 -0.74 -3.25
C LEU A 147 -4.50 -1.47 -4.49
N VAL A 148 -4.53 -2.80 -4.43
CA VAL A 148 -4.98 -3.66 -5.53
C VAL A 148 -6.25 -4.38 -5.10
N GLN A 149 -7.30 -4.29 -5.91
CA GLN A 149 -8.50 -5.11 -5.80
C GLN A 149 -8.61 -6.04 -7.01
N ARG A 150 -8.81 -7.32 -6.74
CA ARG A 150 -9.02 -8.34 -7.76
C ARG A 150 -10.51 -8.70 -7.84
N ASN A 151 -11.01 -8.90 -9.06
CA ASN A 151 -12.38 -9.30 -9.33
C ASN A 151 -12.43 -10.77 -9.73
N GLN A 152 -12.77 -11.62 -8.76
CA GLN A 152 -12.75 -13.08 -8.91
C GLN A 152 -13.78 -13.56 -9.94
N ASP A 153 -14.99 -12.99 -9.94
CA ASP A 153 -16.05 -13.34 -10.89
C ASP A 153 -15.69 -12.94 -12.32
N ALA A 154 -15.09 -11.76 -12.50
CA ALA A 154 -14.63 -11.31 -13.81
C ALA A 154 -13.52 -12.20 -14.34
N ALA A 155 -12.51 -12.53 -13.52
CA ALA A 155 -11.42 -13.42 -13.90
C ALA A 155 -11.88 -14.85 -14.21
N THR A 156 -12.88 -15.36 -13.47
CA THR A 156 -13.50 -16.67 -13.76
C THR A 156 -14.20 -16.66 -15.12
N ARG A 157 -15.03 -15.64 -15.39
CA ARG A 157 -15.73 -15.50 -16.68
C ARG A 157 -14.77 -15.31 -17.86
N ALA A 158 -13.63 -14.67 -17.63
CA ALA A 158 -12.59 -14.50 -18.64
C ALA A 158 -11.71 -15.74 -18.82
N ASN A 159 -11.90 -16.80 -18.03
CA ASN A 159 -11.08 -18.00 -17.99
C ASN A 159 -9.59 -17.71 -17.67
N VAL A 160 -9.34 -16.68 -16.86
CA VAL A 160 -8.00 -16.26 -16.42
C VAL A 160 -7.78 -16.45 -14.91
N MET A 161 -8.73 -17.03 -14.19
CA MET A 161 -8.54 -17.41 -12.78
C MET A 161 -7.47 -18.51 -12.66
N PRO A 162 -6.39 -18.35 -11.85
CA PRO A 162 -5.43 -19.42 -11.58
C PRO A 162 -6.04 -20.58 -10.80
N GLU A 163 -5.45 -21.76 -10.94
CA GLU A 163 -5.71 -22.87 -10.03
C GLU A 163 -5.25 -22.53 -8.60
N PRO A 164 -5.89 -23.09 -7.55
CA PRO A 164 -5.50 -22.85 -6.18
C PRO A 164 -4.01 -23.08 -5.93
N SER A 165 -3.35 -22.14 -5.26
CA SER A 165 -1.89 -22.15 -4.98
C SER A 165 -0.97 -22.15 -6.20
N GLN A 166 -1.51 -21.95 -7.41
CA GLN A 166 -0.74 -21.78 -8.64
C GLN A 166 -0.81 -20.33 -9.13
N ALA A 167 0.05 -20.01 -10.07
CA ALA A 167 -0.09 -18.85 -10.94
C ALA A 167 -0.43 -19.31 -12.36
N LYS A 168 -0.93 -18.39 -13.18
CA LYS A 168 -1.27 -18.64 -14.57
C LYS A 168 -0.53 -17.66 -15.49
N LEU A 169 -0.02 -18.18 -16.59
CA LEU A 169 0.55 -17.39 -17.68
C LEU A 169 -0.31 -17.56 -18.93
N VAL A 170 -0.85 -16.47 -19.43
CA VAL A 170 -1.55 -16.39 -20.73
C VAL A 170 -0.55 -15.93 -21.78
N PHE A 171 -0.41 -16.70 -22.86
CA PHE A 171 0.39 -16.33 -24.01
C PHE A 171 -0.49 -16.06 -25.22
N SER A 172 -0.48 -14.79 -25.66
CA SER A 172 -1.29 -14.26 -26.74
C SER A 172 -0.38 -13.88 -27.93
N ASN A 173 -0.77 -14.28 -29.13
CA ASN A 173 -0.11 -13.83 -30.36
C ASN A 173 -1.15 -13.21 -31.29
N ILE A 174 -1.20 -11.88 -31.32
CA ILE A 174 -2.11 -11.12 -32.19
C ILE A 174 -1.44 -10.65 -33.49
N GLY A 175 -0.17 -11.00 -33.70
CA GLY A 175 0.55 -10.81 -34.94
C GLY A 175 0.21 -11.86 -35.99
N ASP A 176 0.85 -11.75 -37.15
CA ASP A 176 0.62 -12.64 -38.29
C ASP A 176 1.66 -13.78 -38.37
N SER A 177 2.80 -13.64 -37.69
CA SER A 177 3.88 -14.63 -37.69
C SER A 177 3.78 -15.61 -36.52
N GLU A 178 4.37 -16.79 -36.66
CA GLU A 178 4.55 -17.71 -35.52
C GLU A 178 5.42 -17.06 -34.46
N ALA A 179 5.02 -17.18 -33.20
CA ALA A 179 5.79 -16.77 -32.04
C ALA A 179 6.13 -17.98 -31.18
N VAL A 180 7.30 -17.95 -30.55
CA VAL A 180 7.79 -19.00 -29.66
C VAL A 180 8.05 -18.41 -28.29
N LEU A 181 7.44 -19.01 -27.27
CA LEU A 181 7.70 -18.74 -25.85
C LEU A 181 8.42 -19.93 -25.25
N THR A 182 9.55 -19.70 -24.59
CA THR A 182 10.21 -20.69 -23.73
C THR A 182 10.20 -20.19 -22.29
N ILE A 183 9.59 -20.94 -21.38
CA ILE A 183 9.53 -20.64 -19.95
C ILE A 183 9.48 -21.93 -19.14
N ASN A 184 10.20 -21.99 -18.02
CA ASN A 184 10.25 -23.18 -17.17
C ASN A 184 10.60 -24.47 -17.94
N GLN A 185 11.59 -24.38 -18.85
CA GLN A 185 12.01 -25.46 -19.76
C GLN A 185 10.92 -25.99 -20.71
N ARG A 186 9.78 -25.31 -20.81
CA ARG A 186 8.70 -25.62 -21.75
C ARG A 186 8.76 -24.65 -22.92
N THR A 187 8.67 -25.16 -24.14
CA THR A 187 8.57 -24.36 -25.35
C THR A 187 7.16 -24.45 -25.92
N VAL A 188 6.55 -23.30 -26.16
CA VAL A 188 5.19 -23.14 -26.68
C VAL A 188 5.26 -22.33 -27.96
N LYS A 189 4.82 -22.92 -29.07
CA LYS A 189 4.69 -22.25 -30.36
C LYS A 189 3.25 -21.82 -30.58
N ARG A 190 3.04 -20.59 -31.06
CA ARG A 190 1.72 -20.06 -31.40
C ARG A 190 1.75 -19.42 -32.77
N ALA A 191 0.94 -19.94 -33.69
CA ALA A 191 0.64 -19.27 -34.95
C ALA A 191 0.03 -17.88 -34.69
N GLY A 192 0.25 -16.97 -35.64
CA GLY A 192 -0.34 -15.64 -35.61
C GLY A 192 -1.88 -15.67 -35.58
N GLY A 193 -2.48 -14.80 -34.78
CA GLY A 193 -3.94 -14.69 -34.63
C GLY A 193 -4.63 -15.89 -33.98
N ALA A 194 -3.88 -16.91 -33.54
CA ALA A 194 -4.46 -18.05 -32.83
C ALA A 194 -4.99 -17.64 -31.46
N GLN A 195 -5.93 -18.41 -30.91
CA GLN A 195 -6.46 -18.18 -29.56
C GLN A 195 -5.32 -18.14 -28.51
N ALA A 196 -5.48 -17.43 -27.41
CA ALA A 196 -4.47 -17.45 -26.35
C ALA A 196 -4.36 -18.86 -25.74
N VAL A 197 -3.18 -19.20 -25.20
CA VAL A 197 -3.00 -20.42 -24.40
C VAL A 197 -2.62 -20.07 -22.97
N ALA A 198 -3.11 -20.85 -22.02
CA ALA A 198 -2.77 -20.73 -20.61
C ALA A 198 -1.78 -21.81 -20.20
N LEU A 199 -0.84 -21.45 -19.33
CA LEU A 199 0.11 -22.34 -18.68
C LEU A 199 0.00 -22.13 -17.17
N ASP A 200 -0.29 -23.20 -16.43
CA ASP A 200 -0.21 -23.15 -14.98
C ASP A 200 1.24 -23.36 -14.54
N LEU A 201 1.67 -22.52 -13.61
CA LEU A 201 3.02 -22.45 -13.09
C LEU A 201 2.96 -22.39 -11.55
N PRO A 202 3.81 -23.14 -10.83
CA PRO A 202 4.02 -22.90 -9.42
C PRO A 202 4.48 -21.45 -9.18
N PRO A 203 4.13 -20.81 -8.05
CA PRO A 203 4.66 -19.50 -7.69
C PRO A 203 6.20 -19.51 -7.70
N GLY A 204 6.80 -18.44 -8.20
CA GLY A 204 8.25 -18.37 -8.33
C GLY A 204 8.72 -17.34 -9.35
N LYS A 205 10.04 -17.22 -9.46
CA LYS A 205 10.71 -16.32 -10.41
C LYS A 205 11.21 -17.14 -11.60
N TYR A 206 10.77 -16.78 -12.80
CA TYR A 206 11.06 -17.51 -14.03
C TYR A 206 11.72 -16.61 -15.07
N SER A 207 12.85 -17.07 -15.61
CA SER A 207 13.36 -16.55 -16.87
C SER A 207 12.48 -17.07 -18.01
N TYR A 208 12.18 -16.20 -18.96
CA TYR A 208 11.49 -16.58 -20.18
C TYR A 208 12.14 -15.94 -21.40
N GLU A 209 12.01 -16.62 -22.53
CA GLU A 209 12.49 -16.18 -23.82
C GLU A 209 11.31 -16.12 -24.79
N MET A 210 11.20 -15.05 -25.56
CA MET A 210 10.21 -14.88 -26.61
C MET A 210 10.88 -14.49 -27.92
N SER A 211 10.51 -15.19 -28.99
CA SER A 211 11.03 -14.93 -30.33
C SER A 211 9.92 -14.94 -31.38
N VAL A 212 10.11 -14.08 -32.39
CA VAL A 212 9.26 -13.95 -33.58
C VAL A 212 10.21 -13.82 -34.77
N PRO A 213 10.01 -14.53 -35.89
CA PRO A 213 10.85 -14.39 -37.08
C PRO A 213 10.96 -12.94 -37.54
N GLY A 214 12.18 -12.48 -37.80
CA GLY A 214 12.45 -11.09 -38.22
C GLY A 214 12.58 -10.09 -37.07
N HIS A 215 12.36 -10.51 -35.81
CA HIS A 215 12.51 -9.67 -34.63
C HIS A 215 13.65 -10.16 -33.72
N SER A 216 14.15 -9.24 -32.89
CA SER A 216 15.10 -9.60 -31.84
C SER A 216 14.42 -10.47 -30.80
N THR A 217 15.10 -11.53 -30.37
CA THR A 217 14.64 -12.37 -29.28
C THR A 217 14.77 -11.61 -27.96
N ALA A 218 13.72 -11.62 -27.15
CA ALA A 218 13.76 -11.03 -25.81
C ALA A 218 13.94 -12.12 -24.74
N THR A 219 14.88 -11.91 -23.83
CA THR A 219 15.04 -12.70 -22.62
C THR A 219 14.77 -11.82 -21.42
N ASN A 220 13.77 -12.18 -20.63
CA ASN A 220 13.31 -11.40 -19.48
C ASN A 220 13.03 -12.32 -18.29
N THR A 221 12.72 -11.73 -17.14
CA THR A 221 12.32 -12.47 -15.95
C THR A 221 11.00 -11.94 -15.42
N LEU A 222 10.13 -12.86 -15.00
CA LEU A 222 8.85 -12.54 -14.38
C LEU A 222 8.68 -13.33 -13.08
N SER A 223 8.20 -12.64 -12.05
CA SER A 223 7.88 -13.24 -10.75
C SER A 223 6.38 -13.44 -10.65
N PHE A 224 5.97 -14.66 -10.30
CA PHE A 224 4.58 -15.05 -10.13
C PHE A 224 4.32 -15.35 -8.66
N ALA A 225 3.36 -14.65 -8.05
CA ALA A 225 2.82 -15.05 -6.75
C ALA A 225 1.67 -16.06 -6.93
N ALA A 226 1.32 -16.77 -5.86
CA ALA A 226 0.13 -17.61 -5.86
C ALA A 226 -1.12 -16.77 -6.12
N GLY A 227 -1.98 -17.26 -7.01
CA GLY A 227 -3.18 -16.53 -7.44
C GLY A 227 -2.89 -15.38 -8.40
N ASP A 228 -1.69 -15.26 -8.98
CA ASP A 228 -1.44 -14.31 -10.06
C ASP A 228 -1.81 -14.86 -11.43
N THR A 229 -2.33 -14.00 -12.30
CA THR A 229 -2.34 -14.24 -13.75
C THR A 229 -1.64 -13.14 -14.50
N TRP A 230 -0.68 -13.53 -15.34
CA TRP A 230 0.05 -12.63 -16.22
C TRP A 230 -0.22 -12.96 -17.69
N GLU A 231 -0.15 -11.95 -18.54
CA GLU A 231 -0.22 -12.07 -19.99
C GLU A 231 1.09 -11.61 -20.64
N LEU A 232 1.56 -12.43 -21.58
CA LEU A 232 2.60 -12.08 -22.52
C LEU A 232 1.99 -12.00 -23.91
N THR A 233 2.16 -10.85 -24.58
CA THR A 233 1.51 -10.58 -25.87
C THR A 233 2.54 -10.26 -26.93
N VAL A 234 2.42 -10.93 -28.07
CA VAL A 234 3.05 -10.51 -29.33
C VAL A 234 2.07 -9.63 -30.08
N GLY A 235 2.47 -8.37 -30.30
CA GLY A 235 1.74 -7.35 -31.02
C GLY A 235 1.58 -7.65 -32.51
N ARG A 236 0.76 -6.84 -33.19
CA ARG A 236 0.41 -7.05 -34.61
C ARG A 236 1.61 -7.02 -35.55
N ASP A 237 2.59 -6.20 -35.21
CA ASP A 237 3.84 -5.98 -35.92
C ASP A 237 4.97 -6.91 -35.46
N GLY A 238 4.68 -7.91 -34.62
CA GLY A 238 5.69 -8.80 -34.03
C GLY A 238 6.43 -8.19 -32.83
N GLU A 239 6.08 -6.98 -32.39
CA GLU A 239 6.62 -6.38 -31.17
C GLU A 239 6.22 -7.19 -29.93
N LEU A 240 7.15 -7.34 -29.00
CA LEU A 240 6.89 -8.00 -27.72
C LEU A 240 6.43 -6.95 -26.71
N TRP A 241 5.16 -6.99 -26.33
CA TRP A 241 4.60 -6.03 -25.38
C TRP A 241 5.10 -6.31 -23.96
N SER A 242 5.07 -5.26 -23.12
CA SER A 242 5.38 -5.41 -21.70
C SER A 242 4.40 -6.39 -21.03
N PRO A 243 4.87 -7.25 -20.11
CA PRO A 243 4.00 -8.18 -19.39
C PRO A 243 2.87 -7.45 -18.69
N LEU A 244 1.65 -7.96 -18.83
CA LEU A 244 0.46 -7.38 -18.22
C LEU A 244 -0.04 -8.29 -17.10
N GLN A 245 -0.17 -7.76 -15.88
CA GLN A 245 -0.84 -8.49 -14.81
C GLN A 245 -2.36 -8.39 -14.98
N LEU A 246 -2.98 -9.52 -15.32
CA LEU A 246 -4.43 -9.64 -15.51
C LEU A 246 -5.16 -9.78 -14.17
N TYR A 247 -4.63 -10.61 -13.29
CA TYR A 247 -5.19 -10.92 -11.97
C TYR A 247 -4.07 -10.82 -10.94
#